data_AF-A0A927VPJ4-F1
#
_entry.id   AF-A0A927VPJ4-F1
#
_cell.length_a   1.000
_cell.length_b   1.000
_cell.length_c   1.000
_cell.angle_alpha   90.00
_cell.angle_beta   90.00
_cell.angle_gamma   90.00
#
_symmetry.space_group_name_H-M   'P 1'
#
loop_
_entity.id
_entity.type
_entity.pdbx_description
1 polymer ?
#
loop_
_entity_poly.entity_id
_entity_poly.type
_entity_poly.pdbx_seq_one_letter_code
_entity_poly.pdbx_strand_id
1 'polypeptide(L)'
;MASRFSRESRFNRYFEGYEQRVVTDANGKEKMKMVYIMDYYRPRLTEKGFLARKIINIVLFLIAAAAQIYSGLRQDIPMNLVKYMGFAQCLGILAMILVVIYMCSHLSAPYNMEVRAHRNAHEKLSIMAMIGTFILLAIFITAIVTMIILKAVSFTSFVWAFMYLLAAACLAAIWLLEKRTEYDRVAHNSPFY
;
A
#
# COMPACT_ATOMS: atom_id res chain seq x y z
N MET A 1 -29.52 -31.79 11.02
CA MET A 1 -29.67 -30.74 12.06
C MET A 1 -28.30 -30.35 12.57
N ALA A 2 -27.96 -29.06 12.42
CA ALA A 2 -26.85 -28.32 13.02
C ALA A 2 -25.40 -28.86 12.85
N SER A 3 -24.78 -28.60 11.69
CA SER A 3 -23.32 -28.53 11.61
C SER A 3 -22.83 -27.24 12.27
N ARG A 4 -22.27 -27.38 13.48
CA ARG A 4 -21.49 -26.34 14.14
C ARG A 4 -20.22 -26.07 13.34
N PHE A 5 -20.26 -25.13 12.39
CA PHE A 5 -19.05 -24.49 11.88
C PHE A 5 -18.60 -23.42 12.88
N SER A 6 -17.97 -23.84 13.98
CA SER A 6 -17.31 -22.92 14.90
C SER A 6 -15.85 -23.31 15.11
N ARG A 7 -15.03 -22.99 14.11
CA ARG A 7 -13.62 -22.64 14.24
C ARG A 7 -13.25 -21.92 12.96
N GLU A 8 -13.22 -20.59 13.00
CA GLU A 8 -12.56 -19.77 11.98
C GLU A 8 -11.07 -20.14 11.96
N SER A 9 -10.74 -21.20 11.23
CA SER A 9 -9.34 -21.53 10.98
C SER A 9 -8.75 -20.46 10.07
N ARG A 10 -7.44 -20.19 10.18
CA ARG A 10 -6.72 -19.27 9.28
C ARG A 10 -6.99 -19.57 7.80
N PHE A 11 -7.32 -20.82 7.46
CA PHE A 11 -7.72 -21.26 6.13
C PHE A 11 -8.99 -20.54 5.62
N ASN A 12 -10.03 -20.38 6.45
CA ASN A 12 -11.27 -19.71 6.03
C ASN A 12 -11.08 -18.23 5.67
N ARG A 13 -10.08 -17.54 6.24
CA ARG A 13 -9.74 -16.16 5.85
C ARG A 13 -9.14 -16.05 4.44
N TYR A 14 -8.49 -17.10 3.95
CA TYR A 14 -7.88 -17.09 2.61
C TYR A 14 -8.91 -17.40 1.53
N PHE A 15 -9.99 -18.11 1.89
CA PHE A 15 -11.12 -18.49 1.03
C PHE A 15 -12.39 -17.67 1.36
N GLU A 16 -12.23 -16.45 1.88
CA GLU A 16 -13.35 -15.55 2.17
C GLU A 16 -14.14 -15.29 0.87
N GLY A 17 -15.40 -15.72 0.86
CA GLY A 17 -16.28 -15.61 -0.32
C GLY A 17 -16.17 -16.76 -1.32
N TYR A 18 -15.50 -17.87 -0.99
CA TYR A 18 -15.44 -19.08 -1.82
C TYR A 18 -16.31 -20.19 -1.26
N GLU A 19 -16.93 -20.96 -2.16
CA GLU A 19 -17.70 -22.17 -1.85
C GLU A 19 -17.12 -23.36 -2.63
N GLN A 20 -17.08 -24.53 -1.99
CA GLN A 20 -16.72 -25.76 -2.70
C GLN A 20 -17.91 -26.21 -3.55
N ARG A 21 -17.74 -26.23 -4.87
CA ARG A 21 -18.73 -26.76 -5.81
C ARG A 21 -18.13 -27.91 -6.59
N VAL A 22 -18.96 -28.92 -6.86
CA VAL A 22 -18.63 -29.99 -7.80
C VAL A 22 -18.84 -29.42 -9.20
N VAL A 23 -17.75 -29.31 -9.95
CA VAL A 23 -17.79 -28.86 -11.35
C VAL A 23 -17.42 -30.04 -12.23
N THR A 24 -18.29 -30.34 -13.18
CA THR A 24 -18.06 -31.38 -14.18
C THR A 24 -17.06 -30.83 -15.21
N ASP A 25 -15.90 -31.47 -15.32
CA ASP A 25 -14.90 -31.15 -16.34
C ASP A 25 -15.46 -31.46 -17.75
N ALA A 26 -14.84 -30.93 -18.81
CA ALA A 26 -15.26 -31.17 -20.20
C ALA A 26 -15.31 -32.66 -20.58
N ASN A 27 -14.61 -33.51 -19.82
CA ASN A 27 -14.56 -34.96 -19.96
C ASN A 27 -15.56 -35.71 -19.05
N GLY A 28 -16.55 -35.03 -18.48
CA GLY A 28 -17.57 -35.64 -17.61
C GLY A 28 -17.08 -36.02 -16.21
N LYS A 29 -15.83 -35.73 -15.85
CA LYS A 29 -15.27 -36.04 -14.52
C LYS A 29 -15.61 -34.93 -13.54
N GLU A 30 -16.23 -35.31 -12.43
CA GLU A 30 -16.51 -34.40 -11.32
C GLU A 30 -15.21 -34.07 -10.57
N LYS A 31 -14.92 -32.78 -10.42
CA LYS A 31 -13.85 -32.28 -9.55
C LYS A 31 -14.43 -31.26 -8.60
N MET A 32 -14.14 -31.39 -7.31
CA MET A 32 -14.41 -30.32 -6.36
C MET A 32 -13.47 -29.15 -6.65
N LYS A 33 -14.04 -27.99 -6.95
CA LYS A 33 -13.33 -26.73 -7.14
C LYS A 33 -13.88 -25.69 -6.16
N MET A 34 -12.98 -24.85 -5.64
CA MET A 34 -13.37 -23.64 -4.91
C MET A 34 -13.80 -22.59 -5.93
N VAL A 35 -15.05 -22.16 -5.88
CA VAL A 35 -15.63 -21.13 -6.74
C VAL A 35 -15.94 -19.92 -5.89
N TYR A 36 -15.48 -18.74 -6.31
CA TYR A 36 -15.84 -17.49 -5.64
C TYR A 36 -17.32 -17.23 -5.87
N ILE A 37 -18.08 -16.93 -4.82
CA ILE A 37 -19.55 -16.78 -4.85
C ILE A 37 -20.02 -15.40 -4.38
N MET A 38 -19.12 -14.56 -3.88
CA MET A 38 -19.46 -13.21 -3.41
C MET A 38 -19.38 -12.17 -4.54
N ASP A 39 -19.90 -10.98 -4.25
CA ASP A 39 -19.78 -9.83 -5.13
C ASP A 39 -18.31 -9.44 -5.33
N TYR A 40 -18.00 -8.93 -6.53
CA TYR A 40 -16.71 -8.32 -6.83
C TYR A 40 -16.74 -6.83 -6.52
N TYR A 41 -15.58 -6.28 -6.18
CA TYR A 41 -15.35 -4.85 -6.04
C TYR A 41 -14.76 -4.29 -7.33
N ARG A 42 -15.49 -3.39 -7.98
CA ARG A 42 -15.04 -2.70 -9.19
C ARG A 42 -14.81 -1.23 -8.87
N PRO A 43 -13.64 -0.64 -9.20
CA PRO A 43 -13.42 0.78 -8.99
C PRO A 43 -14.33 1.59 -9.92
N ARG A 44 -14.85 2.73 -9.44
CA ARG A 44 -15.59 3.74 -10.23
C ARG A 44 -14.66 4.55 -11.14
N LEU A 45 -13.85 3.83 -11.91
CA LEU A 45 -12.87 4.38 -12.84
C LEU A 45 -12.92 3.53 -14.10
N THR A 46 -12.59 4.08 -15.25
CA THR A 46 -12.38 3.23 -16.44
C THR A 46 -11.17 2.32 -16.22
N GLU A 47 -11.08 1.19 -16.93
CA GLU A 47 -9.91 0.29 -16.84
C GLU A 47 -8.60 1.03 -17.10
N LYS A 48 -8.60 1.94 -18.09
CA LYS A 48 -7.46 2.83 -18.38
C LYS A 48 -7.18 3.79 -17.22
N GLY A 49 -8.20 4.34 -16.59
CA GLY A 49 -8.07 5.19 -15.39
C GLY A 49 -7.50 4.43 -14.20
N PHE A 50 -7.91 3.17 -14.01
CA PHE A 50 -7.38 2.29 -12.98
C PHE A 50 -5.90 1.94 -13.24
N LEU A 51 -5.53 1.65 -14.49
CA LEU A 51 -4.13 1.45 -14.88
C LEU A 51 -3.29 2.72 -14.66
N ALA A 52 -3.80 3.89 -15.05
CA ALA A 52 -3.12 5.16 -14.83
C ALA A 52 -2.89 5.41 -13.32
N ARG A 53 -3.87 5.08 -12.47
CA ARG A 53 -3.74 5.20 -11.01
C ARG A 53 -2.60 4.33 -10.47
N LYS A 54 -2.49 3.08 -10.92
CA LYS A 54 -1.38 2.18 -10.57
C LYS A 54 -0.02 2.80 -10.93
N ILE A 55 0.10 3.33 -12.15
CA ILE A 55 1.35 3.94 -12.64
C ILE A 55 1.70 5.17 -11.79
N ILE A 56 0.73 6.06 -11.54
CA ILE A 56 0.93 7.26 -10.72
C ILE A 56 1.40 6.87 -9.31
N ASN A 57 0.77 5.87 -8.69
CA ASN A 57 1.14 5.41 -7.36
C ASN A 57 2.58 4.84 -7.33
N ILE A 58 3.00 4.09 -8.36
CA ILE A 58 4.38 3.62 -8.50
C ILE A 58 5.34 4.81 -8.60
N VAL A 59 5.07 5.75 -9.49
CA VAL A 59 5.95 6.91 -9.72
C VAL A 59 6.10 7.73 -8.44
N LEU A 60 5.00 8.02 -7.75
CA LEU A 60 5.01 8.71 -6.46
C LEU A 60 5.84 7.95 -5.42
N PHE A 61 5.69 6.62 -5.36
CA PHE A 61 6.47 5.80 -4.44
C PHE A 61 7.97 5.84 -4.77
N LEU A 62 8.35 5.76 -6.05
CA LEU A 62 9.75 5.83 -6.49
C LEU A 62 10.38 7.20 -6.14
N ILE A 63 9.63 8.29 -6.32
CA ILE A 63 10.07 9.63 -5.91
C ILE A 63 10.28 9.67 -4.39
N ALA A 64 9.34 9.14 -3.60
CA ALA A 64 9.47 9.09 -2.14
C ALA A 64 10.68 8.26 -1.69
N ALA A 65 10.90 7.10 -2.32
CA ALA A 65 12.03 6.22 -2.02
C ALA A 65 13.36 6.88 -2.36
N ALA A 66 13.46 7.48 -3.55
CA ALA A 66 14.64 8.22 -3.97
C ALA A 66 14.95 9.38 -3.02
N ALA A 67 13.94 10.18 -2.65
CA ALA A 67 14.12 11.31 -1.73
C ALA A 67 14.58 10.87 -0.33
N GLN A 68 13.97 9.81 0.23
CA GLN A 68 14.35 9.24 1.53
C GLN A 68 15.78 8.67 1.51
N ILE A 69 16.11 7.86 0.51
CA ILE A 69 17.42 7.19 0.41
C ILE A 69 18.51 8.22 0.15
N TYR A 70 18.27 9.15 -0.78
CA TYR A 70 19.28 10.13 -1.18
C TYR A 70 19.61 11.12 -0.06
N SER A 71 18.61 11.52 0.74
CA SER A 71 18.85 12.32 1.94
C SER A 71 19.51 11.54 3.08
N GLY A 72 19.16 10.26 3.26
CA GLY A 72 19.72 9.42 4.32
C GLY A 72 21.18 8.99 4.10
N LEU A 73 21.61 8.81 2.85
CA LEU A 73 22.96 8.35 2.52
C LEU A 73 24.03 9.45 2.59
N ARG A 74 23.64 10.71 2.74
CA ARG A 74 24.55 11.85 2.75
C ARG A 74 25.21 12.02 4.12
N GLN A 75 26.42 11.47 4.26
CA GLN A 75 27.19 11.50 5.51
C GLN A 75 27.82 12.88 5.81
N ASP A 76 27.90 13.74 4.80
CA ASP A 76 28.42 15.11 4.87
C ASP A 76 27.46 16.08 5.58
N ILE A 77 26.24 15.65 5.92
CA ILE A 77 25.22 16.50 6.54
C ILE A 77 25.21 16.30 8.05
N PRO A 78 25.39 17.36 8.86
CA PRO A 78 25.43 17.27 10.32
C PRO A 78 24.20 16.59 10.95
N MET A 79 23.01 16.73 10.35
CA MET A 79 21.79 16.10 10.85
C MET A 79 21.86 14.56 10.84
N ASN A 80 22.61 13.98 9.90
CA ASN A 80 22.71 12.53 9.72
C ASN A 80 23.76 11.89 10.64
N LEU A 81 24.62 12.69 11.29
CA LEU A 81 25.61 12.20 12.25
C LEU A 81 25.00 11.85 13.62
N VAL A 82 23.77 12.27 13.87
CA VAL A 82 23.08 12.03 15.15
C VAL A 82 22.44 10.65 15.16
N LYS A 83 22.74 9.84 16.18
CA LYS A 83 22.27 8.45 16.32
C LYS A 83 20.74 8.31 16.22
N TYR A 84 20.00 9.25 16.81
CA TYR A 84 18.53 9.23 16.78
C TYR A 84 17.97 9.45 15.36
N MET A 85 18.67 10.21 14.51
CA MET A 85 18.30 10.39 13.11
C MET A 85 18.44 9.09 12.33
N GLY A 86 19.51 8.32 12.57
CA GLY A 86 19.67 6.99 11.97
C GLY A 86 18.54 6.02 12.35
N PHE A 87 18.10 6.03 13.63
CA PHE A 87 16.95 5.22 14.05
C PHE A 87 15.65 5.65 13.34
N ALA A 88 15.42 6.97 13.23
CA ALA A 88 14.26 7.51 12.52
C ALA A 88 14.27 7.14 11.03
N GLN A 89 15.43 7.21 10.37
CA GLN A 89 15.61 6.79 8.98
C GLN A 89 15.33 5.29 8.78
N CYS A 90 15.78 4.42 9.69
CA CYS A 90 15.47 3.00 9.66
C CYS A 90 13.96 2.72 9.74
N LEU A 91 13.24 3.44 10.62
CA LEU A 91 11.78 3.38 10.68
C LEU A 91 11.13 3.83 9.36
N GLY A 92 11.67 4.88 8.72
CA GLY A 92 11.26 5.31 7.39
C GLY A 92 11.42 4.22 6.33
N ILE A 93 12.55 3.51 6.32
CA ILE A 93 12.79 2.39 5.41
C ILE A 93 11.81 1.24 5.65
N LEU A 94 11.58 0.88 6.92
CA LEU A 94 10.59 -0.15 7.28
C LEU A 94 9.18 0.22 6.79
N ALA A 95 8.78 1.49 6.96
CA ALA A 95 7.51 1.98 6.44
C ALA A 95 7.42 1.85 4.91
N MET A 96 8.50 2.21 4.20
CA MET A 96 8.56 2.08 2.74
C MET A 96 8.45 0.61 2.28
N ILE A 97 9.10 -0.32 2.98
CA ILE A 97 8.98 -1.76 2.69
C ILE A 97 7.53 -2.22 2.82
N LEU A 98 6.82 -1.81 3.88
CA LEU A 98 5.42 -2.14 4.06
C LEU A 98 4.55 -1.57 2.92
N VAL A 99 4.80 -0.34 2.50
CA VAL A 99 4.10 0.26 1.35
C VAL A 99 4.36 -0.54 0.07
N VAL A 100 5.60 -0.98 -0.20
CA VAL A 100 5.93 -1.80 -1.38
C VAL A 100 5.15 -3.11 -1.39
N ILE A 101 5.07 -3.81 -0.26
CA ILE A 101 4.37 -5.10 -0.18
C ILE A 101 2.90 -4.96 -0.63
N TYR A 102 2.20 -3.93 -0.15
CA TYR A 102 0.81 -3.70 -0.53
C TYR A 102 0.69 -3.03 -1.92
N MET A 103 1.69 -2.27 -2.35
CA MET A 103 1.76 -1.75 -3.72
C MET A 103 1.85 -2.91 -4.73
N CYS A 104 2.70 -3.91 -4.49
CA CYS A 104 2.79 -5.11 -5.33
C CYS A 104 1.43 -5.84 -5.40
N SER A 105 0.74 -5.94 -4.25
CA SER A 105 -0.62 -6.51 -4.22
C SER A 105 -1.61 -5.67 -5.05
N HIS A 106 -1.49 -4.34 -5.03
CA HIS A 106 -2.29 -3.43 -5.84
C HIS A 106 -2.01 -3.54 -7.34
N LEU A 107 -0.74 -3.72 -7.72
CA LEU A 107 -0.35 -3.91 -9.12
C LEU A 107 -0.91 -5.20 -9.70
N SER A 108 -0.83 -6.30 -8.95
CA SER A 108 -1.38 -7.60 -9.35
C SER A 108 -2.91 -7.68 -9.26
N ALA A 109 -3.58 -6.72 -8.62
CA ALA A 109 -5.03 -6.76 -8.47
C ALA A 109 -5.73 -6.56 -9.82
N PRO A 110 -6.64 -7.47 -10.22
CA PRO A 110 -7.46 -7.29 -11.42
C PRO A 110 -8.42 -6.10 -11.26
N TYR A 111 -8.96 -5.61 -12.37
CA TYR A 111 -9.93 -4.51 -12.35
C TYR A 111 -11.20 -4.86 -11.56
N ASN A 112 -11.68 -6.09 -11.68
CA ASN A 112 -12.72 -6.64 -10.82
C ASN A 112 -12.08 -7.44 -9.69
N MET A 113 -12.12 -6.93 -8.46
CA MET A 113 -11.41 -7.50 -7.32
C MET A 113 -12.31 -8.37 -6.45
N GLU A 114 -11.80 -9.52 -6.02
CA GLU A 114 -12.39 -10.25 -4.90
C GLU A 114 -12.22 -9.48 -3.59
N VAL A 115 -13.04 -9.79 -2.58
CA VAL A 115 -13.00 -9.13 -1.25
C VAL A 115 -11.58 -9.01 -0.71
N ARG A 116 -10.79 -10.10 -0.78
CA ARG A 116 -9.43 -10.13 -0.28
C ARG A 116 -8.46 -9.31 -1.11
N ALA A 117 -8.59 -9.36 -2.44
CA ALA A 117 -7.78 -8.55 -3.34
C ALA A 117 -8.05 -7.06 -3.07
N HIS A 118 -9.31 -6.66 -2.91
CA HIS A 118 -9.70 -5.31 -2.55
C HIS A 118 -9.11 -4.87 -1.20
N ARG A 119 -9.28 -5.65 -0.14
CA ARG A 119 -8.76 -5.34 1.20
C ARG A 119 -7.24 -5.14 1.21
N ASN A 120 -6.49 -5.98 0.48
CA ASN A 120 -5.02 -5.88 0.43
C ASN A 120 -4.53 -4.78 -0.50
N ALA A 121 -5.11 -4.66 -1.70
CA ALA A 121 -4.69 -3.71 -2.72
C ALA A 121 -5.07 -2.27 -2.38
N HIS A 122 -6.19 -2.08 -1.69
CA HIS A 122 -6.78 -0.76 -1.50
C HIS A 122 -6.70 -0.30 -0.05
N GLU A 123 -7.40 -0.98 0.86
CA GLU A 123 -7.48 -0.55 2.27
C GLU A 123 -6.11 -0.55 2.95
N LYS A 124 -5.37 -1.66 2.82
CA LYS A 124 -4.05 -1.76 3.46
C LYS A 124 -3.00 -0.87 2.81
N LEU A 125 -3.02 -0.70 1.49
CA LEU A 125 -2.13 0.25 0.82
C LEU A 125 -2.37 1.67 1.32
N SER A 126 -3.63 2.09 1.40
CA SER A 126 -4.04 3.40 1.91
C SER A 126 -3.59 3.62 3.36
N ILE A 127 -3.82 2.65 4.24
CA ILE A 127 -3.39 2.72 5.65
C ILE A 127 -1.87 2.78 5.77
N MET A 128 -1.13 1.95 5.02
CA MET A 128 0.33 1.93 5.10
C MET A 128 0.95 3.21 4.49
N ALA A 129 0.37 3.76 3.43
CA ALA A 129 0.78 5.05 2.88
C ALA A 129 0.55 6.19 3.89
N MET A 130 -0.57 6.17 4.62
CA MET A 130 -0.85 7.11 5.71
C MET A 130 0.17 6.99 6.84
N ILE A 131 0.44 5.77 7.33
CA ILE A 131 1.44 5.52 8.38
C ILE A 131 2.83 5.99 7.92
N GLY A 132 3.22 5.65 6.69
CA GLY A 132 4.48 6.09 6.10
C GLY A 132 4.60 7.61 6.00
N THR A 133 3.51 8.29 5.64
CA THR A 133 3.44 9.76 5.62
C THR A 133 3.78 10.35 7.00
N PHE A 134 3.15 9.85 8.07
CA PHE A 134 3.41 10.36 9.42
C PHE A 134 4.83 10.06 9.90
N ILE A 135 5.38 8.89 9.56
CA ILE A 135 6.77 8.54 9.89
C ILE A 135 7.74 9.49 9.18
N LEU A 136 7.57 9.73 7.87
CA LEU A 136 8.42 10.63 7.10
C LEU A 136 8.29 12.09 7.58
N LEU A 137 7.09 12.52 7.98
CA LEU A 137 6.88 13.84 8.58
C LEU A 137 7.59 13.97 9.94
N ALA A 138 7.57 12.92 10.77
CA ALA A 138 8.31 12.89 12.02
C ALA A 138 9.83 12.94 11.79
N ILE A 139 10.34 12.26 10.76
CA ILE A 139 11.75 12.35 10.34
C ILE A 139 12.09 13.77 9.90
N PHE A 140 11.23 14.41 9.10
CA PHE A 140 11.41 15.82 8.71
C PHE A 140 11.49 16.75 9.93
N ILE A 141 10.54 16.63 10.87
CA ILE A 141 10.56 17.44 12.10
C ILE A 141 11.84 17.17 12.90
N THR A 142 12.24 15.91 13.03
CA THR A 142 13.48 15.51 13.73
C THR A 142 14.72 16.10 13.06
N ALA A 143 14.78 16.12 11.73
CA ALA A 143 15.85 16.75 10.96
C ALA A 143 15.94 18.25 11.24
N ILE A 144 14.81 18.97 11.22
CA ILE A 144 14.75 20.42 11.51
C ILE A 144 15.20 20.70 12.95
N VAL A 145 14.69 19.95 13.92
CA VAL A 145 15.07 20.11 15.34
C VAL A 145 16.57 19.87 15.52
N THR A 146 17.10 18.83 14.88
CA THR A 146 18.53 18.49 14.94
C THR A 146 19.39 19.60 14.33
N MET A 147 18.98 20.16 13.20
CA MET A 147 19.68 21.30 12.57
C MET A 147 19.74 22.52 13.50
N ILE A 148 18.64 22.83 14.20
CA ILE A 148 18.56 23.95 15.14
C ILE A 148 19.50 23.71 16.34
N ILE A 149 19.44 22.51 16.94
CA ILE A 149 20.27 22.15 18.11
C ILE A 149 21.76 22.20 17.77
N LEU A 150 22.16 21.65 16.62
CA LEU A 150 23.54 21.62 16.17
C LEU A 150 24.03 22.96 15.61
N LYS A 151 23.17 23.99 15.53
CA LYS A 151 23.43 25.26 14.83
C LYS A 151 23.94 25.07 13.40
N ALA A 152 23.56 23.96 12.77
CA ALA A 152 23.99 23.54 11.43
C ALA A 152 23.01 24.04 10.36
N VAL A 153 22.59 25.29 10.48
CA VAL A 153 21.58 25.89 9.61
C VAL A 153 22.28 26.39 8.34
N SER A 154 22.20 25.59 7.28
CA SER A 154 22.69 25.95 5.94
C SER A 154 21.59 25.73 4.91
N PHE A 155 21.67 26.43 3.78
CA PHE A 155 20.76 26.21 2.65
C PHE A 155 20.76 24.74 2.22
N THR A 156 21.94 24.14 2.12
CA THR A 156 22.12 22.72 1.79
C THR A 156 21.38 21.82 2.77
N SER A 157 21.52 22.06 4.08
CA SER A 157 20.82 21.28 5.11
C SER A 157 19.29 21.39 4.98
N PHE A 158 18.75 22.57 4.63
CA PHE A 158 17.33 22.70 4.35
C PHE A 158 16.90 21.88 3.16
N VAL A 159 17.63 21.94 2.03
CA VAL A 159 17.31 21.14 0.84
C VAL A 159 17.16 19.66 1.20
N TRP A 160 18.06 19.12 2.02
CA TRP A 160 18.01 17.73 2.45
C TRP A 160 16.87 17.42 3.41
N ALA A 161 16.56 18.32 4.36
CA ALA A 161 15.38 18.17 5.20
C ALA A 161 14.09 18.17 4.35
N PHE A 162 13.99 19.07 3.37
CA PHE A 162 12.85 19.15 2.46
C PHE A 162 12.66 17.90 1.59
N MET A 163 13.70 17.09 1.38
CA MET A 163 13.54 15.78 0.72
C MET A 163 12.68 14.81 1.55
N TYR A 164 12.77 14.84 2.89
CA TYR A 164 11.87 14.07 3.76
C TYR A 164 10.44 14.56 3.65
N LEU A 165 10.24 15.88 3.54
CA LEU A 165 8.91 16.46 3.32
C LEU A 165 8.35 16.07 1.95
N LEU A 166 9.18 16.06 0.90
CA LEU A 166 8.80 15.60 -0.44
C LEU A 166 8.38 14.13 -0.40
N ALA A 167 9.15 13.28 0.27
CA ALA A 167 8.81 11.87 0.44
C ALA A 167 7.47 11.69 1.18
N ALA A 168 7.25 12.45 2.25
CA ALA A 168 5.98 12.47 2.98
C ALA A 168 4.81 12.92 2.09
N ALA A 169 5.00 13.99 1.30
CA ALA A 169 3.99 14.51 0.38
C ALA A 169 3.62 13.49 -0.71
N CYS A 170 4.59 12.74 -1.24
CA CYS A 170 4.34 11.68 -2.20
C CYS A 170 3.53 10.52 -1.61
N LEU A 171 3.85 10.06 -0.39
CA LEU A 171 3.04 9.04 0.29
C LEU A 171 1.65 9.56 0.67
N ALA A 172 1.55 10.84 1.06
CA ALA A 172 0.26 11.49 1.33
C ALA A 172 -0.60 11.54 0.06
N ALA A 173 0.01 11.82 -1.10
CA ALA A 173 -0.67 11.79 -2.38
C ALA A 173 -1.21 10.37 -2.68
N ILE A 174 -0.41 9.32 -2.49
CA ILE A 174 -0.87 7.93 -2.65
C ILE A 174 -2.06 7.65 -1.71
N TRP A 175 -1.95 8.02 -0.44
CA TRP A 175 -3.02 7.85 0.55
C TRP A 175 -4.32 8.56 0.12
N LEU A 176 -4.23 9.83 -0.29
CA LEU A 176 -5.39 10.60 -0.74
C LEU A 176 -5.99 10.07 -2.03
N LEU A 177 -5.14 9.63 -2.97
CA LEU A 177 -5.57 9.02 -4.21
C LEU A 177 -6.32 7.72 -3.93
N GLU A 178 -5.79 6.83 -3.09
CA GLU A 178 -6.52 5.63 -2.70
C GLU A 178 -7.80 5.98 -1.95
N LYS A 179 -7.77 6.84 -0.93
CA LYS A 179 -8.98 7.21 -0.17
C LYS A 179 -10.12 7.78 -1.03
N ARG A 180 -9.80 8.42 -2.17
CA ARG A 180 -10.78 8.98 -3.11
C ARG A 180 -11.28 8.00 -4.18
N THR A 181 -10.70 6.81 -4.27
CA THR A 181 -11.18 5.80 -5.23
C THR A 181 -12.39 5.09 -4.64
N GLU A 182 -13.56 5.36 -5.20
CA GLU A 182 -14.79 4.66 -4.82
C GLU A 182 -14.88 3.30 -5.53
N TYR A 183 -15.48 2.31 -4.87
CA TYR A 183 -15.68 0.97 -5.41
C TYR A 183 -17.17 0.59 -5.32
N ASP A 184 -17.70 0.07 -6.43
CA ASP A 184 -19.01 -0.52 -6.49
C ASP A 184 -18.94 -2.03 -6.29
N ARG A 185 -19.98 -2.59 -5.66
CA ARG A 185 -20.17 -4.04 -5.59
C ARG A 185 -20.90 -4.50 -6.85
N VAL A 186 -20.28 -5.41 -7.59
CA VAL A 186 -20.82 -6.01 -8.80
C VAL A 186 -21.19 -7.45 -8.51
N ALA A 187 -22.44 -7.81 -8.77
CA ALA A 187 -22.95 -9.15 -8.50
C ALA A 187 -22.17 -10.22 -9.28
N HIS A 188 -21.89 -11.34 -8.60
CA HIS A 188 -21.18 -12.49 -9.18
C HIS A 188 -21.87 -13.03 -10.45
N ASN A 189 -23.21 -13.00 -10.50
CA ASN A 189 -24.01 -13.52 -11.62
C ASN A 189 -24.22 -12.51 -12.77
N SER A 190 -23.46 -11.42 -12.82
CA SER A 190 -23.59 -10.45 -13.91
C SER A 190 -23.00 -11.02 -15.21
N PRO A 191 -23.59 -10.75 -16.39
CA PRO A 191 -23.20 -11.35 -17.68
C PRO A 191 -21.82 -10.91 -18.21
N PHE A 192 -21.01 -10.28 -17.37
CA PHE A 192 -19.65 -9.83 -17.67
C PHE A 192 -18.58 -10.83 -17.16
N TYR A 193 -18.99 -12.04 -16.77
CA TYR A 193 -18.15 -13.13 -16.28
C TYR A 193 -18.43 -14.45 -17.00
#